data_AF-A0A1V6A555-F1
#
_entry.id   AF-A0A1V6A555-F1
#
_cell.length_a   1.000
_cell.length_b   1.000
_cell.length_c   1.000
_cell.angle_alpha   90.00
_cell.angle_beta   90.00
_cell.angle_gamma   90.00
#
_symmetry.space_group_name_H-M   'P 1'
#
loop_
_entity.id
_entity.type
_entity.pdbx_description
1 polymer ?
#
loop_
_entity_poly.entity_id
_entity_poly.type
_entity_poly.pdbx_seq_one_letter_code
_entity_poly.pdbx_strand_id
1 'polypeptide(L)'
;MTVDYEEIISGVDLIGNERTNCGGRHILVENMLPSLEELDYEDYFGIHFLDIETTGLSGVNGPLFLIGLLEVGKDGILCSQLLAREPAEESSILLELLSYVRERSCVMTFNGDNFDIPYIEKRMSFCNLSFPEIVSVDLLKPARKRYKDRLASCSLQSLERNILKVPDWNREGDIPGSVIPRVYWEYVNCRNYGLLMPIIKHNIMDLLSTARLWSKFMKP
;
A
#
# COMPACT_ATOMS: atom_id res chain seq x y z
N MET A 1 -3.74 -13.68 18.57
CA MET A 1 -5.18 -13.57 18.26
C MET A 1 -5.34 -13.50 16.75
N THR A 2 -6.46 -13.97 16.21
CA THR A 2 -6.80 -13.74 14.80
C THR A 2 -7.22 -12.29 14.67
N VAL A 3 -6.62 -11.56 13.72
CA VAL A 3 -7.00 -10.19 13.41
C VAL A 3 -8.00 -10.23 12.28
N ASP A 4 -9.13 -9.55 12.44
CA ASP A 4 -10.20 -9.43 11.46
C ASP A 4 -10.08 -8.09 10.72
N TYR A 5 -9.60 -8.15 9.47
CA TYR A 5 -9.46 -7.00 8.60
C TYR A 5 -10.82 -6.43 8.20
N GLU A 6 -11.86 -7.25 8.03
CA GLU A 6 -13.20 -6.72 7.75
C GLU A 6 -13.70 -5.88 8.92
N GLU A 7 -13.50 -6.33 10.16
CA GLU A 7 -13.84 -5.56 11.35
C GLU A 7 -13.04 -4.25 11.42
N ILE A 8 -11.71 -4.32 11.21
CA ILE A 8 -10.82 -3.15 11.23
C ILE A 8 -11.22 -2.12 10.18
N ILE A 9 -11.61 -2.58 8.99
CA ILE A 9 -11.97 -1.69 7.87
C ILE A 9 -13.48 -1.40 7.81
N SER A 10 -14.30 -1.91 8.74
CA SER A 10 -15.77 -1.81 8.67
C SER A 10 -16.32 -0.38 8.75
N GLY A 11 -15.50 0.59 9.17
CA GLY A 11 -15.85 2.00 9.27
C GLY A 11 -14.93 2.96 8.51
N VAL A 12 -14.08 2.45 7.62
CA VAL A 12 -13.13 3.31 6.89
C VAL A 12 -13.86 4.18 5.86
N ASP A 13 -13.44 5.43 5.77
CA ASP A 13 -13.77 6.26 4.62
C ASP A 13 -13.06 5.67 3.40
N LEU A 14 -13.81 5.45 2.34
CA LEU A 14 -13.29 5.01 1.05
C LEU A 14 -13.46 6.06 -0.03
N ILE A 15 -14.09 7.20 0.28
CA ILE A 15 -14.39 8.27 -0.66
C ILE A 15 -13.27 9.30 -0.63
N GLY A 16 -12.83 9.69 0.58
CA GLY A 16 -11.77 10.67 0.80
C GLY A 16 -12.18 12.10 0.43
N ASN A 17 -11.18 12.97 0.47
CA ASN A 17 -11.32 14.40 0.18
C ASN A 17 -10.52 14.78 -1.05
N GLU A 18 -11.09 15.64 -1.91
CA GLU A 18 -10.33 16.22 -3.02
C GLU A 18 -9.25 17.18 -2.47
N ARG A 19 -8.05 17.04 -2.99
CA ARG A 19 -6.89 17.89 -2.73
C ARG A 19 -6.37 18.45 -4.05
N THR A 20 -5.55 19.49 -3.96
CA THR A 20 -4.94 20.13 -5.13
C THR A 20 -3.54 20.61 -4.79
N ASN A 21 -2.60 20.34 -5.68
CA ASN A 21 -1.24 20.84 -5.63
C ASN A 21 -0.80 21.26 -7.05
N CYS A 22 0.46 21.66 -7.24
CA CYS A 22 0.91 22.10 -8.58
C CYS A 22 0.95 20.97 -9.63
N GLY A 23 0.84 19.70 -9.20
CA GLY A 23 0.69 18.54 -10.08
C GLY A 23 -0.76 18.28 -10.52
N GLY A 24 -1.74 19.03 -10.01
CA GLY A 24 -3.16 18.90 -10.36
C GLY A 24 -4.05 18.58 -9.15
N ARG A 25 -5.12 17.82 -9.40
CA ARG A 25 -6.04 17.34 -8.36
C ARG A 25 -5.77 15.88 -8.06
N HIS A 26 -6.13 15.46 -6.85
CA HIS A 26 -6.18 14.05 -6.47
C HIS A 26 -7.18 13.87 -5.33
N ILE A 27 -7.47 12.63 -4.97
CA ILE A 27 -8.21 12.29 -3.76
C ILE A 27 -7.22 11.81 -2.70
N LEU A 28 -7.35 12.32 -1.49
CA LEU A 28 -6.72 11.76 -0.29
C LEU A 28 -7.80 11.04 0.51
N VAL A 29 -7.71 9.71 0.57
CA VAL A 29 -8.48 8.89 1.51
C VAL A 29 -7.59 8.66 2.73
N GLU A 30 -8.04 9.07 3.91
CA GLU A 30 -7.24 8.99 5.13
C GLU A 30 -8.07 8.35 6.25
N ASN A 31 -7.51 7.33 6.88
CA ASN A 31 -8.18 6.53 7.89
C ASN A 31 -7.28 6.36 9.11
N MET A 32 -7.84 6.62 10.29
CA MET A 32 -7.24 6.25 11.57
C MET A 32 -7.82 4.89 11.98
N LEU A 33 -7.07 3.83 11.74
CA LEU A 33 -7.44 2.47 12.11
C LEU A 33 -7.11 2.20 13.59
N PRO A 34 -7.82 1.28 14.26
CA PRO A 34 -7.50 0.89 15.63
C PRO A 34 -6.07 0.34 15.77
N SER A 35 -5.45 0.58 16.92
CA SER A 35 -4.16 -0.04 17.26
C SER A 35 -4.26 -1.55 17.28
N LEU A 36 -3.18 -2.22 16.85
CA LEU A 36 -3.03 -3.67 16.95
C LEU A 36 -1.98 -4.00 18.00
N GLU A 37 -2.22 -4.99 18.85
CA GLU A 37 -1.34 -5.36 19.95
C GLU A 37 0.10 -5.69 19.47
N GLU A 38 0.24 -6.24 18.27
CA GLU A 38 1.55 -6.55 17.69
C GLU A 38 2.30 -5.36 17.05
N LEU A 39 1.67 -4.17 16.95
CA LEU A 39 2.22 -2.98 16.31
C LEU A 39 2.42 -1.87 17.36
N ASP A 40 3.52 -1.93 18.10
CA ASP A 40 3.88 -0.91 19.10
C ASP A 40 4.47 0.32 18.41
N TYR A 41 3.99 1.52 18.75
CA TYR A 41 4.49 2.77 18.20
C TYR A 41 6.02 2.93 18.30
N GLU A 42 6.63 2.56 19.43
CA GLU A 42 8.07 2.78 19.64
C GLU A 42 8.94 1.90 18.72
N ASP A 43 8.44 0.72 18.34
CA ASP A 43 9.10 -0.19 17.40
C ASP A 43 8.93 0.25 15.93
N TYR A 44 7.95 1.11 15.65
CA TYR A 44 7.52 1.49 14.30
C TYR A 44 7.71 2.99 13.99
N PHE A 45 8.14 3.79 14.97
CA PHE A 45 8.28 5.23 14.81
C PHE A 45 9.24 5.58 13.65
N GLY A 46 8.77 6.42 12.74
CA GLY A 46 9.53 6.88 11.58
C GLY A 46 9.63 5.88 10.43
N ILE A 47 8.83 4.80 10.46
CA ILE A 47 8.70 3.83 9.37
C ILE A 47 7.44 4.14 8.57
N HIS A 48 7.61 4.28 7.25
CA HIS A 48 6.50 4.38 6.30
C HIS A 48 6.36 3.06 5.55
N PHE A 49 5.22 2.39 5.70
CA PHE A 49 4.89 1.27 4.80
C PHE A 49 4.31 1.82 3.51
N LEU A 50 4.72 1.26 2.38
CA LEU A 50 4.31 1.73 1.06
C LEU A 50 3.92 0.57 0.16
N ASP A 51 2.85 0.76 -0.60
CA ASP A 51 2.34 -0.16 -1.62
C ASP A 51 1.65 0.66 -2.73
N ILE A 52 1.79 0.25 -4.00
CA ILE A 52 1.19 0.96 -5.14
C ILE A 52 0.25 0.11 -5.99
N GLU A 53 -0.76 0.76 -6.57
CA GLU A 53 -1.52 0.19 -7.69
C GLU A 53 -1.26 0.94 -8.99
N THR A 54 -1.11 0.15 -10.05
CA THR A 54 -0.75 0.64 -11.37
C THR A 54 -1.70 0.13 -12.44
N THR A 55 -1.74 0.80 -13.58
CA THR A 55 -2.54 0.38 -14.74
C THR A 55 -1.82 -0.62 -15.66
N GLY A 56 -0.61 -1.06 -15.30
CA GLY A 56 0.25 -1.91 -16.13
C GLY A 56 0.43 -3.32 -15.57
N LEU A 57 0.20 -4.34 -16.40
CA LEU A 57 0.75 -5.66 -16.15
C LEU A 57 2.24 -5.62 -16.55
N SER A 58 3.13 -6.03 -15.63
CA SER A 58 4.57 -6.24 -15.91
C SER A 58 5.49 -5.01 -15.92
N GLY A 59 5.17 -3.89 -15.25
CA GLY A 59 6.17 -2.85 -14.94
C GLY A 59 6.66 -1.99 -16.11
N VAL A 60 6.14 -2.17 -17.33
CA VAL A 60 6.68 -1.46 -18.51
C VAL A 60 5.84 -0.27 -18.97
N ASN A 61 4.52 -0.24 -18.84
CA ASN A 61 3.70 0.87 -19.34
C ASN A 61 2.42 1.11 -18.52
N GLY A 62 2.18 2.37 -18.14
CA GLY A 62 0.91 2.84 -17.55
C GLY A 62 1.10 3.84 -16.41
N PRO A 63 0.16 4.77 -16.18
CA PRO A 63 0.13 5.56 -14.96
C PRO A 63 -0.02 4.68 -13.72
N LEU A 64 0.64 5.08 -12.64
CA LEU A 64 0.28 4.74 -11.26
C LEU A 64 -0.94 5.57 -10.87
N PHE A 65 -1.88 4.97 -10.14
CA PHE A 65 -3.13 5.65 -9.78
C PHE A 65 -3.46 5.60 -8.30
N LEU A 66 -2.78 4.76 -7.52
CA LEU A 66 -2.94 4.70 -6.08
C LEU A 66 -1.57 4.50 -5.44
N ILE A 67 -1.26 5.33 -4.45
CA ILE A 67 -0.15 5.12 -3.53
C ILE A 67 -0.72 5.00 -2.13
N GLY A 68 -0.54 3.84 -1.54
CA GLY A 68 -0.88 3.56 -0.15
C GLY A 68 0.31 3.82 0.76
N LEU A 69 0.04 4.45 1.90
CA LEU A 69 0.98 4.71 2.98
C LEU A 69 0.36 4.24 4.30
N LEU A 70 1.16 3.62 5.16
CA LEU A 70 0.76 3.27 6.52
C LEU A 70 1.85 3.68 7.50
N GLU A 71 1.44 4.35 8.58
CA GLU A 71 2.28 4.73 9.71
C GLU A 71 1.62 4.26 11.01
N VAL A 72 2.40 3.67 11.92
CA VAL A 72 1.91 3.30 13.26
C VAL A 72 2.10 4.52 14.16
N GLY A 73 0.99 5.06 14.68
CA GLY A 73 0.96 6.17 15.62
C GLY A 73 0.71 5.71 17.06
N LYS A 74 0.73 6.65 18.00
CA LYS A 74 0.47 6.38 19.43
C LYS A 74 -0.97 5.94 19.70
N ASP A 75 -1.91 6.51 18.95
CA ASP A 75 -3.35 6.36 19.16
C ASP A 75 -4.03 5.46 18.12
N GLY A 76 -3.25 4.83 17.23
CA GLY A 76 -3.79 4.03 16.14
C GLY A 76 -2.83 3.90 14.97
N ILE A 77 -3.35 3.43 13.85
CA ILE A 77 -2.61 3.23 12.62
C ILE A 77 -3.16 4.21 11.58
N LEU A 78 -2.34 5.14 11.12
CA LEU A 78 -2.70 6.07 10.07
C LEU A 78 -2.50 5.40 8.72
N CYS A 79 -3.55 5.29 7.93
CA CYS A 79 -3.51 4.82 6.55
C CYS A 79 -3.93 5.96 5.61
N SER A 80 -3.06 6.29 4.66
CA SER A 80 -3.29 7.33 3.65
C SER A 80 -3.21 6.72 2.26
N GLN A 81 -4.23 6.97 1.44
CA GLN A 81 -4.30 6.53 0.05
C GLN A 81 -4.37 7.75 -0.86
N LEU A 82 -3.31 7.98 -1.62
CA LEU A 82 -3.21 9.03 -2.63
C LEU A 82 -3.73 8.49 -3.95
N LEU A 83 -4.92 8.94 -4.35
CA LEU A 83 -5.68 8.35 -5.46
C LEU A 83 -5.85 9.36 -6.62
N ALA A 84 -5.39 8.95 -7.80
CA ALA A 84 -5.64 9.62 -9.07
C ALA A 84 -6.89 9.05 -9.74
N ARG A 85 -7.93 9.87 -9.94
CA ARG A 85 -9.21 9.46 -10.53
C ARG A 85 -9.15 9.30 -12.04
N GLU A 86 -8.09 9.82 -12.64
CA GLU A 86 -7.78 9.64 -14.04
C GLU A 86 -6.27 9.74 -14.24
N PRO A 87 -5.73 9.18 -15.33
CA PRO A 87 -4.30 9.22 -15.62
C PRO A 87 -3.63 10.59 -15.50
N ALA A 88 -4.36 11.66 -15.84
CA ALA A 88 -3.83 13.02 -15.79
C ALA A 88 -3.55 13.52 -14.36
N GLU A 89 -4.11 12.87 -13.33
CA GLU A 89 -3.92 13.22 -11.93
C GLU A 89 -2.69 12.54 -11.28
N GLU A 90 -1.98 11.67 -12.00
CA GLU A 90 -0.80 10.94 -11.50
C GLU A 90 0.28 11.89 -10.93
N SER A 91 0.59 12.96 -11.66
CA SER A 91 1.58 13.96 -11.21
C SER A 91 1.22 14.56 -9.85
N SER A 92 -0.08 14.67 -9.54
CA SER A 92 -0.56 15.24 -8.29
C SER A 92 -0.30 14.29 -7.12
N ILE A 93 -0.56 12.99 -7.28
CA ILE A 93 -0.30 11.99 -6.22
C ILE A 93 1.19 11.72 -6.03
N LEU A 94 2.00 11.74 -7.11
CA LEU A 94 3.46 11.63 -7.01
C LEU A 94 4.07 12.81 -6.28
N LEU A 95 3.59 14.03 -6.54
CA LEU A 95 4.04 15.20 -5.81
C LEU A 95 3.59 15.15 -4.34
N GLU A 96 2.37 14.70 -4.08
CA GLU A 96 1.85 14.57 -2.72
C GLU A 96 2.66 13.55 -1.91
N LEU A 97 3.14 12.46 -2.51
CA LEU A 97 4.00 11.47 -1.86
C LEU A 97 5.25 12.12 -1.20
N LEU A 98 5.79 13.19 -1.79
CA LEU A 98 6.96 13.90 -1.27
C LEU A 98 6.68 14.66 0.04
N SER A 99 5.41 14.84 0.42
CA SER A 99 5.06 15.41 1.73
C SER A 99 5.25 14.40 2.87
N TYR A 100 5.12 13.10 2.57
CA TYR A 100 5.27 11.95 3.46
C TYR A 100 6.70 11.40 3.45
N VAL A 101 7.22 11.04 2.27
CA VAL A 101 8.52 10.40 2.10
C VAL A 101 9.55 11.46 1.76
N ARG A 102 10.56 11.62 2.62
CA ARG A 102 11.63 12.61 2.49
C ARG A 102 12.99 11.93 2.48
N GLU A 103 14.02 12.73 2.27
CA GLU A 103 15.41 12.30 2.36
C GLU A 103 15.66 11.55 3.68
N ARG A 104 16.21 10.34 3.57
CA ARG A 104 16.48 9.40 4.68
C ARG A 104 15.25 8.82 5.39
N SER A 105 14.03 9.01 4.87
CA SER A 105 12.86 8.26 5.36
C SER A 105 13.11 6.76 5.29
N CYS A 106 12.68 6.01 6.31
CA CYS A 106 12.65 4.56 6.27
C CYS A 106 11.35 4.11 5.59
N VAL A 107 11.47 3.47 4.42
CA VAL A 107 10.32 2.97 3.66
C VAL A 107 10.35 1.45 3.62
N MET A 108 9.30 0.84 4.15
CA MET A 108 9.10 -0.61 4.16
C MET A 108 8.09 -1.02 3.10
N THR A 109 8.43 -2.04 2.32
CA THR A 109 7.58 -2.56 1.25
C THR A 109 7.56 -4.09 1.27
N PHE A 110 6.63 -4.69 0.53
CA PHE A 110 6.67 -6.12 0.23
C PHE A 110 6.96 -6.34 -1.25
N ASN A 111 8.19 -6.76 -1.57
CA ASN A 111 8.71 -6.86 -2.95
C ASN A 111 8.90 -5.50 -3.67
N GLY A 112 8.89 -4.38 -2.94
CA GLY A 112 8.93 -3.05 -3.56
C GLY A 112 10.28 -2.62 -4.09
N ASP A 113 11.38 -3.23 -3.64
CA ASP A 113 12.71 -3.02 -4.26
C ASP A 113 12.73 -3.46 -5.73
N ASN A 114 11.91 -4.44 -6.10
CA ASN A 114 11.81 -4.95 -7.47
C ASN A 114 10.63 -4.37 -8.24
N PHE A 115 9.74 -3.62 -7.58
CA PHE A 115 8.48 -3.15 -8.18
C PHE A 115 8.16 -1.71 -7.79
N ASP A 116 7.63 -1.47 -6.59
CA ASP A 116 7.09 -0.17 -6.16
C ASP A 116 8.08 0.98 -6.33
N ILE A 117 9.29 0.85 -5.76
CA ILE A 117 10.28 1.93 -5.73
C ILE A 117 10.79 2.25 -7.15
N PRO A 118 11.28 1.28 -7.97
CA PRO A 118 11.67 1.57 -9.35
C PRO A 118 10.51 2.10 -10.20
N TYR A 119 9.26 1.69 -9.92
CA TYR A 119 8.10 2.19 -10.65
C TYR A 119 7.85 3.66 -10.33
N ILE A 120 7.83 4.04 -9.05
CA ILE A 120 7.67 5.43 -8.61
C ILE A 120 8.77 6.32 -9.20
N GLU A 121 10.04 5.91 -9.09
CA GLU A 121 11.17 6.65 -9.65
C GLU A 121 11.00 6.91 -11.15
N LYS A 122 10.64 5.86 -11.90
CA LYS A 122 10.36 5.98 -13.33
C LYS A 122 9.21 6.93 -13.61
N ARG A 123 8.09 6.87 -12.86
CA ARG A 123 6.93 7.76 -13.07
C ARG A 123 7.27 9.21 -12.71
N MET A 124 7.97 9.45 -11.60
CA MET A 124 8.45 10.78 -11.21
C MET A 124 9.34 11.42 -12.28
N SER A 125 10.20 10.64 -12.93
CA SER A 125 11.07 11.15 -13.99
C SER A 125 10.29 11.75 -15.18
N PHE A 126 9.11 11.20 -15.52
CA PHE A 126 8.24 11.78 -16.57
C PHE A 126 7.62 13.12 -16.16
N CYS A 127 7.53 13.39 -14.86
CA CYS A 127 6.98 14.61 -14.28
C CYS A 127 8.07 15.63 -13.89
N ASN A 128 9.34 15.38 -14.23
CA ASN A 128 10.50 16.15 -13.76
C ASN A 128 10.58 16.23 -12.21
N LEU A 129 10.14 15.19 -11.53
CA LEU A 129 10.29 15.00 -10.10
C LEU A 129 11.40 13.98 -9.84
N SER A 130 12.03 14.08 -8.67
CA SER A 130 13.00 13.10 -8.19
C SER A 130 12.46 12.43 -6.93
N PHE A 131 12.52 11.10 -6.90
CA PHE A 131 12.26 10.37 -5.67
C PHE A 131 13.44 10.59 -4.70
N PRO A 132 13.19 10.89 -3.41
CA PRO A 132 14.24 11.17 -2.44
C PRO A 132 15.10 9.94 -2.17
N GLU A 133 16.33 10.13 -1.69
CA GLU A 133 17.17 9.02 -1.26
C GLU A 133 16.64 8.49 0.07
N ILE A 134 16.02 7.30 0.04
CA ILE A 134 15.39 6.66 1.20
C ILE A 134 16.23 5.50 1.75
N VAL A 135 15.91 5.08 2.97
CA VAL A 135 16.32 3.78 3.49
C VAL A 135 15.23 2.77 3.12
N SER A 136 15.44 2.00 2.06
CA SER A 136 14.49 0.97 1.63
C SER A 136 14.68 -0.35 2.38
N VAL A 137 13.57 -0.93 2.86
CA VAL A 137 13.54 -2.25 3.51
C VAL A 137 12.43 -3.11 2.89
N ASP A 138 12.84 -4.06 2.04
CA ASP A 138 11.94 -5.03 1.41
C ASP A 138 11.76 -6.29 2.27
N LEU A 139 10.54 -6.52 2.74
CA LEU A 139 10.15 -7.64 3.60
C LEU A 139 10.11 -9.01 2.90
N LEU A 140 10.09 -9.06 1.57
CA LEU A 140 10.13 -10.34 0.84
C LEU A 140 11.47 -11.05 1.03
N LYS A 141 12.57 -10.30 1.17
CA LYS A 141 13.93 -10.84 1.37
C LYS A 141 14.04 -11.65 2.67
N PRO A 142 13.74 -11.09 3.88
CA PRO A 142 13.75 -11.86 5.11
C PRO A 142 12.67 -12.97 5.12
N ALA A 143 11.51 -12.74 4.51
CA ALA A 143 10.48 -13.77 4.39
C ALA A 143 10.98 -15.02 3.64
N ARG A 144 11.58 -14.84 2.46
CA ARG A 144 12.18 -15.94 1.70
C ARG A 144 13.31 -16.62 2.48
N LYS A 145 14.16 -15.84 3.16
CA LYS A 145 15.25 -16.40 3.97
C LYS A 145 14.74 -17.34 5.07
N ARG A 146 13.62 -17.00 5.71
CA ARG A 146 13.07 -17.77 6.85
C ARG A 146 12.11 -18.89 6.44
N TYR A 147 11.41 -18.74 5.31
CA TYR A 147 10.25 -19.59 4.99
C TYR A 147 10.26 -20.29 3.64
N LYS A 148 11.19 -19.99 2.72
CA LYS A 148 11.18 -20.60 1.37
C LYS A 148 11.21 -22.14 1.37
N ASP A 149 11.86 -22.74 2.36
CA ASP A 149 11.99 -24.19 2.50
C ASP A 149 10.86 -24.81 3.36
N ARG A 150 9.97 -23.96 3.91
CA ARG A 150 8.86 -24.35 4.80
C ARG A 150 7.49 -24.11 4.19
N LEU A 151 7.39 -23.20 3.22
CA LEU A 151 6.13 -22.82 2.58
C LEU A 151 6.23 -23.03 1.07
N ALA A 152 5.11 -23.41 0.44
CA ALA A 152 5.02 -23.56 -1.00
C ALA A 152 5.20 -22.23 -1.77
N SER A 153 4.91 -21.10 -1.13
CA SER A 153 5.05 -19.76 -1.67
C SER A 153 5.39 -18.77 -0.55
N CYS A 154 6.17 -17.74 -0.87
CA CYS A 154 6.38 -16.57 -0.02
C CYS A 154 5.68 -15.32 -0.57
N SER A 155 4.56 -15.48 -1.29
CA SER A 155 3.66 -14.35 -1.59
C SER A 155 3.06 -13.79 -0.30
N LEU A 156 2.62 -12.53 -0.33
CA LEU A 156 2.03 -11.85 0.83
C LEU A 156 0.84 -12.66 1.40
N GLN A 157 -0.10 -13.05 0.54
CA GLN A 157 -1.23 -13.93 0.89
C GLN A 157 -0.79 -15.29 1.51
N SER A 158 0.30 -15.89 1.02
CA SER A 158 0.80 -17.13 1.61
C SER A 158 1.35 -16.90 3.01
N LEU A 159 2.05 -15.78 3.23
CA LEU A 159 2.58 -15.41 4.54
C LEU A 159 1.47 -14.99 5.51
N GLU A 160 0.42 -14.32 5.04
CA GLU A 160 -0.78 -14.04 5.82
C GLU A 160 -1.39 -15.31 6.41
N ARG A 161 -1.70 -16.28 5.53
CA ARG A 161 -2.29 -17.55 5.93
C ARG A 161 -1.38 -18.33 6.89
N ASN A 162 -0.11 -18.47 6.53
CA ASN A 162 0.77 -19.40 7.21
C ASN A 162 1.50 -18.80 8.43
N ILE A 163 1.79 -17.50 8.41
CA ILE A 163 2.60 -16.81 9.43
C ILE A 163 1.75 -15.89 10.30
N LEU A 164 0.93 -15.03 9.69
CA LEU A 164 0.03 -14.14 10.44
C LEU A 164 -1.22 -14.86 10.96
N LYS A 165 -1.48 -16.09 10.47
CA LYS A 165 -2.67 -16.89 10.78
C LYS A 165 -3.96 -16.14 10.43
N VAL A 166 -3.91 -15.33 9.38
CA VAL A 166 -5.09 -14.70 8.80
C VAL A 166 -5.87 -15.79 8.05
N PRO A 167 -7.13 -16.06 8.42
CA PRO A 167 -7.94 -17.09 7.77
C PRO A 167 -8.40 -16.65 6.39
N ASP A 168 -8.81 -17.60 5.54
CA ASP A 168 -9.15 -17.27 4.15
C ASP A 168 -10.37 -16.35 4.01
N TRP A 169 -11.33 -16.43 4.95
CA TRP A 169 -12.50 -15.55 4.95
C TRP A 169 -12.14 -14.07 5.12
N ASN A 170 -10.97 -13.75 5.69
CA ASN A 170 -10.49 -12.37 5.87
C ASN A 170 -10.14 -11.68 4.54
N ARG A 171 -9.97 -12.47 3.47
CA ARG A 171 -9.76 -12.01 2.10
C ARG A 171 -10.94 -12.37 1.19
N GLU A 172 -12.07 -12.79 1.78
CA GLU A 172 -13.27 -13.10 1.00
C GLU A 172 -13.79 -11.84 0.32
N GLY A 173 -14.01 -11.90 -1.00
CA GLY A 173 -14.41 -10.73 -1.78
C GLY A 173 -13.27 -9.73 -2.08
N ASP A 174 -12.02 -10.02 -1.68
CA ASP A 174 -10.86 -9.23 -2.08
C ASP A 174 -10.65 -9.28 -3.60
N ILE A 175 -10.28 -8.14 -4.19
CA ILE A 175 -10.06 -8.06 -5.63
C ILE A 175 -8.71 -8.71 -5.99
N PRO A 176 -8.66 -9.63 -6.96
CA PRO A 176 -7.38 -10.16 -7.40
C PRO A 176 -6.54 -9.05 -8.04
N GLY A 177 -5.31 -8.84 -7.56
CA GLY A 177 -4.39 -7.79 -8.06
C GLY A 177 -4.25 -7.74 -9.59
N SER A 178 -4.27 -8.90 -10.25
CA SER A 178 -4.23 -9.00 -11.72
C SER A 178 -5.41 -8.33 -12.46
N VAL A 179 -6.53 -8.09 -11.78
CA VAL A 179 -7.75 -7.50 -12.34
C VAL A 179 -7.86 -6.01 -12.02
N ILE A 180 -7.12 -5.51 -11.01
CA ILE A 180 -7.12 -4.11 -10.56
C ILE A 180 -6.93 -3.11 -11.73
N PRO A 181 -5.94 -3.28 -12.64
CA PRO A 181 -5.77 -2.37 -13.77
C PRO A 181 -7.03 -2.22 -14.63
N ARG A 182 -7.71 -3.35 -14.90
CA ARG A 182 -8.93 -3.36 -15.71
C ARG A 182 -10.07 -2.63 -14.99
N VAL A 183 -10.27 -2.89 -13.71
CA VAL A 183 -11.33 -2.25 -12.91
C VAL A 183 -11.11 -0.74 -12.81
N TYR A 184 -9.86 -0.29 -12.66
CA TYR A 184 -9.54 1.12 -12.71
C TYR A 184 -9.97 1.77 -14.04
N TRP A 185 -9.67 1.14 -15.18
CA TRP A 185 -10.10 1.67 -16.48
C TRP A 185 -11.63 1.64 -16.66
N GLU A 186 -12.31 0.62 -16.14
CA GLU A 186 -13.78 0.60 -16.08
C GLU A 186 -14.31 1.80 -15.27
N TYR A 187 -13.71 2.09 -14.11
CA TYR A 187 -14.00 3.29 -13.33
C TYR A 187 -13.78 4.58 -14.13
N VAL A 188 -12.62 4.75 -14.78
CA VAL A 188 -12.32 5.97 -15.56
C VAL A 188 -13.37 6.19 -16.65
N ASN A 189 -13.87 5.11 -17.27
CA ASN A 189 -14.87 5.18 -18.34
C ASN A 189 -16.29 5.50 -17.83
N CYS A 190 -16.75 4.84 -16.77
CA CYS A 190 -18.14 4.98 -16.31
C CYS A 190 -18.31 5.94 -15.12
N ARG A 191 -17.20 6.37 -14.51
CA ARG A 191 -17.12 7.19 -13.30
C ARG A 191 -17.89 6.63 -12.09
N ASN A 192 -18.13 5.32 -12.07
CA ASN A 192 -18.74 4.64 -10.93
C ASN A 192 -17.70 4.41 -9.83
N TYR A 193 -17.68 5.29 -8.83
CA TYR A 193 -16.72 5.26 -7.72
C TYR A 193 -16.75 3.93 -6.92
N GLY A 194 -17.87 3.20 -6.92
CA GLY A 194 -17.95 1.88 -6.28
C GLY A 194 -16.93 0.86 -6.79
N LEU A 195 -16.39 1.06 -8.00
CA LEU A 195 -15.33 0.23 -8.57
C LEU A 195 -13.95 0.45 -7.92
N LEU A 196 -13.71 1.62 -7.31
CA LEU A 196 -12.45 1.92 -6.62
C LEU A 196 -12.43 1.40 -5.18
N MET A 197 -13.59 1.31 -4.53
CA MET A 197 -13.71 0.84 -3.14
C MET A 197 -12.99 -0.50 -2.87
N PRO A 198 -13.16 -1.57 -3.68
CA PRO A 198 -12.43 -2.82 -3.45
C PRO A 198 -10.91 -2.68 -3.66
N ILE A 199 -10.47 -1.81 -4.57
CA ILE A 199 -9.03 -1.56 -4.81
C ILE A 199 -8.40 -0.85 -3.60
N ILE A 200 -9.08 0.17 -3.05
CA ILE A 200 -8.62 0.89 -1.86
C ILE A 200 -8.55 -0.07 -0.66
N LYS A 201 -9.57 -0.91 -0.46
CA LYS A 201 -9.57 -1.94 0.59
C LYS A 201 -8.41 -2.92 0.44
N HIS A 202 -8.17 -3.41 -0.78
CA HIS A 202 -7.04 -4.31 -1.08
C HIS A 202 -5.71 -3.70 -0.64
N ASN A 203 -5.43 -2.48 -1.08
CA ASN A 203 -4.21 -1.75 -0.74
C ASN A 203 -4.06 -1.53 0.78
N ILE A 204 -5.13 -1.19 1.50
CA ILE A 204 -5.12 -1.08 2.98
C ILE A 204 -4.76 -2.44 3.62
N MET A 205 -5.37 -3.53 3.17
CA MET A 205 -5.12 -4.87 3.72
C MET A 205 -3.68 -5.35 3.46
N ASP A 206 -3.12 -5.02 2.30
CA ASP A 206 -1.73 -5.35 1.94
C ASP A 206 -0.73 -4.55 2.79
N LEU A 207 -0.99 -3.27 3.03
CA LEU A 207 -0.22 -2.45 3.97
C LEU A 207 -0.28 -2.99 5.40
N LEU A 208 -1.47 -3.30 5.91
CA LEU A 208 -1.65 -3.88 7.24
C LEU A 208 -0.89 -5.21 7.38
N SER A 209 -0.98 -6.06 6.36
CA SER A 209 -0.28 -7.36 6.35
C SER A 209 1.24 -7.18 6.32
N THR A 210 1.74 -6.22 5.55
CA THR A 210 3.16 -5.88 5.49
C THR A 210 3.67 -5.37 6.84
N ALA A 211 2.96 -4.43 7.47
CA ALA A 211 3.29 -3.94 8.82
C ALA A 211 3.27 -5.07 9.86
N ARG A 212 2.26 -5.93 9.84
CA ARG A 212 2.16 -7.06 10.77
C ARG A 212 3.24 -8.11 10.54
N LEU A 213 3.71 -8.33 9.31
CA LEU A 213 4.82 -9.23 9.03
C LEU A 213 6.13 -8.72 9.64
N TRP A 214 6.38 -7.42 9.62
CA TRP A 214 7.55 -6.83 10.27
C TRP A 214 7.64 -7.22 11.76
N SER A 215 6.51 -7.19 12.48
CA SER A 215 6.44 -7.64 13.89
C SER A 215 6.92 -9.09 14.10
N LYS A 216 6.75 -9.96 13.09
CA LYS A 216 7.16 -11.37 13.15
C LYS A 216 8.63 -11.56 12.81
N PHE A 217 9.25 -10.60 12.14
CA PHE A 217 10.66 -10.66 11.76
C PHE A 217 11.57 -10.00 12.80
N MET A 218 11.05 -9.03 13.56
CA MET A 218 11.75 -8.44 14.71
C MET A 218 11.86 -9.41 15.90
N LYS A 219 10.90 -10.32 16.05
CA LYS A 219 10.88 -11.31 17.13
C LYS A 219 11.73 -12.53 16.73
N PRO A 220 12.66 -13.01 17.59
CA PRO A 220 13.61 -14.08 17.27
C PRO A 220 12.96 -15.40 16.81
#